data_AF-L5LSE8-F1
#
_entry.id   AF-L5LSE8-F1
#
_cell.length_a   1.000
_cell.length_b   1.000
_cell.length_c   1.000
_cell.angle_alpha   90.00
_cell.angle_beta   90.00
_cell.angle_gamma   90.00
#
_symmetry.space_group_name_H-M   'P 1'
#
loop_
_entity.id
_entity.type
_entity.pdbx_description
1 polymer ?
#
loop_
_entity_poly.entity_id
_entity_poly.type
_entity_poly.pdbx_seq_one_letter_code
_entity_poly.pdbx_strand_id
1 'polypeptide(L)'
;MQLLPLPWHRVPTAPSSCPSVRCPQLTDSDPDSAQGRRTPGLVMDPECAQLLPALCAALADPRQSVADDTCLEKLLDWFKTLTEAGSSLQLLQDSPCLVELLLQVPRAPGLSPRVLAFSLRLAGLLAAQEDCFQFLQQGELLPGLFGEAGPLGGVAWMAPTVRSGWIQGLRSLAQHPSALHFLADLGECPPLAMPMPLRGPGRPLHQGGGRAVGL
;
A
#
# COMPACT_ATOMS: atom_id res chain seq x y z
N MET A 1 3.92 29.52 0.52
CA MET A 1 2.88 28.61 0.02
C MET A 1 2.35 27.86 1.23
N GLN A 2 1.10 28.15 1.61
CA GLN A 2 0.49 27.62 2.82
C GLN A 2 0.12 26.15 2.58
N LEU A 3 0.65 25.25 3.40
CA LEU A 3 0.26 23.84 3.45
C LEU A 3 -1.20 23.78 3.92
N LEU A 4 -2.12 23.39 3.04
CA LEU A 4 -3.46 23.03 3.46
C LEU A 4 -3.38 21.85 4.43
N PRO A 5 -4.18 21.83 5.51
CA PRO A 5 -4.27 20.68 6.39
C PRO A 5 -4.80 19.49 5.58
N LEU A 6 -4.04 18.38 5.63
CA LEU A 6 -4.43 17.13 5.00
C LEU A 6 -5.76 16.62 5.60
N PRO A 7 -6.62 15.98 4.80
CA PRO A 7 -8.00 15.64 5.19
C PRO A 7 -8.14 14.62 6.33
N TRP A 8 -7.06 13.99 6.78
CA TRP A 8 -7.08 12.91 7.78
C TRP A 8 -7.20 13.38 9.24
N HIS A 9 -7.08 14.68 9.53
CA HIS A 9 -7.29 15.21 10.89
C HIS A 9 -8.77 15.34 11.31
N ARG A 10 -9.71 15.00 10.43
CA ARG A 10 -11.14 15.09 10.75
C ARG A 10 -11.68 13.74 11.21
N VAL A 11 -11.50 13.46 12.50
CA VAL A 11 -12.24 12.41 13.23
C VAL A 11 -13.74 12.59 12.96
N PRO A 12 -14.50 11.54 12.59
CA PRO A 12 -15.94 11.64 12.51
C PRO A 12 -16.51 11.85 13.92
N THR A 13 -16.97 13.07 14.23
CA THR A 13 -17.83 13.30 15.39
C THR A 13 -19.15 12.58 15.14
N ALA A 14 -19.43 11.58 15.98
CA ALA A 14 -20.69 10.85 15.98
C ALA A 14 -21.89 11.81 16.13
N PRO A 15 -23.00 11.61 15.40
CA PRO A 15 -24.25 12.28 15.72
C PRO A 15 -24.83 11.67 17.01
N SER A 16 -24.80 12.46 18.07
CA SER A 16 -25.51 12.22 19.32
C SER A 16 -27.02 12.34 19.11
N SER A 17 -27.74 11.21 19.14
CA SER A 17 -29.14 11.14 19.59
C SER A 17 -29.63 9.69 19.62
N CYS A 18 -29.67 9.09 20.80
CA CYS A 18 -30.59 7.99 21.12
C CYS A 18 -31.33 8.37 22.41
N PRO A 19 -32.67 8.40 22.44
CA PRO A 19 -33.42 8.74 23.63
C PRO A 19 -33.50 7.55 24.60
N SER A 20 -33.44 7.93 25.87
CA SER A 20 -33.54 7.14 27.08
C SER A 20 -34.70 6.13 27.07
N VAL A 21 -34.39 4.84 27.28
CA VAL A 21 -35.36 3.84 27.74
C VAL A 21 -34.80 3.12 28.96
N ARG A 22 -35.66 3.10 29.97
CA ARG A 22 -35.47 2.84 31.39
C ARG A 22 -35.15 1.37 31.68
N CYS A 23 -34.10 1.12 32.45
CA CYS A 23 -33.82 -0.19 33.07
C CYS A 23 -34.85 -0.53 34.16
N PRO A 24 -35.21 -1.81 34.34
CA PRO A 24 -35.58 -2.36 35.63
C PRO A 24 -34.41 -3.12 36.25
N GLN A 25 -34.20 -2.89 37.55
CA GLN A 25 -33.33 -3.63 38.46
C GLN A 25 -33.95 -4.99 38.82
N LEU A 26 -33.17 -6.09 38.85
CA LEU A 26 -33.34 -7.16 39.83
C LEU A 26 -32.14 -8.13 39.91
N THR A 27 -31.48 -8.10 41.07
CA THR A 27 -30.91 -9.19 41.90
C THR A 27 -29.83 -10.14 41.36
N ASP A 28 -28.64 -10.00 41.97
CA ASP A 28 -27.97 -10.98 42.85
C ASP A 28 -27.79 -12.43 42.37
N SER A 29 -26.54 -12.80 42.03
CA SER A 29 -25.80 -13.94 42.63
C SER A 29 -24.52 -14.31 41.86
N ASP A 30 -23.53 -14.70 42.67
CA ASP A 30 -22.31 -15.49 42.42
C ASP A 30 -21.00 -14.85 41.89
N PRO A 31 -19.92 -14.92 42.71
CA PRO A 31 -18.54 -14.63 42.31
C PRO A 31 -17.73 -15.93 42.18
N ASP A 32 -17.81 -16.63 41.04
CA ASP A 32 -16.71 -17.50 40.61
C ASP A 32 -16.84 -17.84 39.12
N SER A 33 -15.71 -18.13 38.48
CA SER A 33 -15.60 -18.69 37.12
C SER A 33 -15.79 -17.72 35.96
N ALA A 34 -14.79 -16.86 35.74
CA ALA A 34 -14.22 -16.71 34.40
C ALA A 34 -12.84 -16.09 34.52
N GLN A 35 -11.83 -16.95 34.66
CA GLN A 35 -10.47 -16.62 34.29
C GLN A 35 -10.50 -16.25 32.81
N GLY A 36 -10.73 -14.97 32.54
CA GLY A 36 -10.61 -14.38 31.22
C GLY A 36 -9.21 -14.65 30.75
N ARG A 37 -9.06 -15.65 29.88
CA ARG A 37 -7.90 -15.81 29.03
C ARG A 37 -7.91 -14.58 28.13
N ARG A 38 -7.38 -13.46 28.65
CA ARG A 38 -6.94 -12.33 27.85
C ARG A 38 -5.94 -12.95 26.88
N THR A 39 -6.37 -13.21 25.66
CA THR A 39 -5.44 -13.12 24.56
C THR A 39 -4.82 -11.73 24.71
N PRO A 40 -3.50 -11.61 24.93
CA PRO A 40 -2.89 -10.31 24.70
C PRO A 40 -3.18 -10.07 23.22
N GLY A 41 -4.13 -9.17 22.93
CA GLY A 41 -4.14 -8.56 21.61
C GLY A 41 -2.70 -8.16 21.39
N LEU A 42 -2.07 -8.69 20.34
CA LEU A 42 -0.70 -8.35 19.97
C LEU A 42 -0.73 -6.91 19.49
N VAL A 43 -0.91 -6.00 20.44
CA VAL A 43 -0.69 -4.58 20.29
C VAL A 43 0.79 -4.48 19.95
N MET A 44 1.07 -3.70 18.90
CA MET A 44 2.41 -3.44 18.45
C MET A 44 3.31 -3.10 19.64
N ASP A 45 4.48 -3.76 19.71
CA ASP A 45 5.42 -3.48 20.79
C ASP A 45 5.74 -1.97 20.81
N PRO A 46 5.64 -1.30 21.97
CA PRO A 46 5.76 0.15 22.04
C PRO A 46 7.14 0.65 21.62
N GLU A 47 8.19 -0.16 21.69
CA GLU A 47 9.51 0.21 21.18
C GLU A 47 9.52 0.19 19.64
N CYS A 48 8.90 -0.81 19.02
CA CYS A 48 8.70 -0.85 17.57
C CYS A 48 7.85 0.34 17.06
N ALA A 49 6.81 0.72 17.82
CA ALA A 49 5.99 1.89 17.51
C ALA A 49 6.78 3.21 17.51
N GLN A 50 7.75 3.35 18.41
CA GLN A 50 8.61 4.53 18.47
C GLN A 50 9.62 4.61 17.31
N LEU A 51 10.02 3.46 16.75
CA LEU A 51 10.97 3.41 15.64
C LEU A 51 10.32 3.58 14.27
N LEU A 52 9.02 3.31 14.14
CA LEU A 52 8.28 3.36 12.88
C LEU A 52 8.40 4.69 12.14
N PRO A 53 8.26 5.87 12.81
CA PRO A 53 8.39 7.15 12.13
C PRO A 53 9.79 7.39 11.54
N ALA A 54 10.84 7.02 12.29
CA ALA A 54 12.22 7.15 11.81
C ALA A 54 12.48 6.21 10.63
N LEU A 55 11.95 5.00 10.67
CA LEU A 55 12.00 4.03 9.57
C LEU A 55 11.28 4.55 8.33
N CYS A 56 10.06 5.07 8.48
CA CYS A 56 9.30 5.65 7.37
C CYS A 56 10.04 6.84 6.73
N ALA A 57 10.61 7.73 7.56
CA ALA A 57 11.42 8.84 7.08
C ALA A 57 12.68 8.37 6.33
N ALA A 58 13.34 7.32 6.81
CA ALA A 58 14.52 6.74 6.15
C ALA A 58 14.16 6.09 4.80
N LEU A 59 13.02 5.37 4.73
CA LEU A 59 12.52 4.78 3.49
C LEU A 59 12.12 5.87 2.47
N ALA A 60 11.54 6.97 2.94
CA ALA A 60 11.12 8.08 2.08
C ALA A 60 12.28 8.96 1.57
N ASP A 61 13.50 8.82 2.09
CA ASP A 61 14.66 9.63 1.69
C ASP A 61 15.44 8.96 0.54
N PRO A 62 15.45 9.52 -0.68
CA PRO A 62 16.19 8.94 -1.82
C PRO A 62 17.70 8.89 -1.62
N ARG A 63 18.25 9.68 -0.68
CA ARG A 63 19.69 9.71 -0.37
C ARG A 63 20.12 8.53 0.49
N GLN A 64 19.16 7.81 1.04
CA GLN A 64 19.36 6.70 1.95
C GLN A 64 19.28 5.37 1.19
N SER A 65 20.40 4.65 1.10
CA SER A 65 20.46 3.30 0.50
C SER A 65 20.07 2.22 1.51
N VAL A 66 19.00 2.45 2.27
CA VAL A 66 18.88 1.91 3.63
C VAL A 66 18.43 0.44 3.72
N ALA A 67 17.85 -0.14 2.68
CA ALA A 67 17.34 -1.51 2.79
C ALA A 67 17.77 -2.41 1.62
N ASP A 68 18.35 -3.56 1.98
CA ASP A 68 18.45 -4.70 1.08
C ASP A 68 17.06 -5.35 0.91
N ASP A 69 16.91 -6.19 -0.11
CA ASP A 69 15.63 -6.84 -0.40
C ASP A 69 15.16 -7.68 0.81
N THR A 70 16.09 -8.30 1.55
CA THR A 70 15.80 -9.12 2.72
C THR A 70 15.18 -8.32 3.86
N CYS A 71 15.69 -7.12 4.18
CA CYS A 71 15.11 -6.27 5.22
C CYS A 71 13.70 -5.80 4.86
N LEU A 72 13.46 -5.43 3.60
CA LEU A 72 12.13 -5.01 3.15
C LEU A 72 11.11 -6.16 3.22
N GLU A 73 11.50 -7.38 2.84
CA GLU A 73 10.62 -8.55 2.97
C GLU A 73 10.30 -8.84 4.44
N LYS A 74 11.30 -8.83 5.32
CA LYS A 74 11.08 -9.05 6.77
C LYS A 74 10.16 -8.01 7.39
N LEU A 75 10.28 -6.76 6.94
CA LEU A 75 9.41 -5.68 7.39
C LEU A 75 7.96 -5.90 6.92
N LEU A 76 7.75 -6.36 5.68
CA LEU A 76 6.41 -6.73 5.20
C LEU A 76 5.84 -7.92 5.95
N ASP A 77 6.64 -8.95 6.22
CA ASP A 77 6.22 -10.10 7.01
C ASP A 77 5.79 -9.66 8.42
N TRP A 78 6.55 -8.75 9.04
CA TRP A 78 6.18 -8.17 10.33
C TRP A 78 4.85 -7.42 10.26
N PHE A 79 4.65 -6.52 9.29
CA PHE A 79 3.36 -5.86 9.10
C PHE A 79 2.24 -6.87 8.87
N LYS A 80 2.49 -7.93 8.10
CA LYS A 80 1.50 -8.97 7.83
C LYS A 80 1.05 -9.64 9.12
N THR A 81 1.99 -10.03 9.99
CA THR A 81 1.63 -10.61 11.29
C THR A 81 0.81 -9.67 12.16
N LEU A 82 1.08 -8.36 12.12
CA LEU A 82 0.28 -7.36 12.83
C LEU A 82 -1.14 -7.24 12.27
N THR A 83 -1.28 -7.19 10.95
CA THR A 83 -2.59 -7.07 10.28
C THR A 83 -3.43 -8.35 10.39
N GLU A 84 -2.80 -9.52 10.49
CA GLU A 84 -3.50 -10.79 10.73
C GLU A 84 -3.93 -10.95 12.19
N ALA A 85 -3.15 -10.39 13.13
CA ALA A 85 -3.44 -10.44 14.55
C ALA A 85 -4.40 -9.33 15.04
N GLY A 86 -4.62 -8.28 14.23
CA GLY A 86 -5.33 -7.08 14.64
C GLY A 86 -6.05 -6.35 13.51
N SER A 87 -6.39 -5.07 13.75
CA SER A 87 -7.00 -4.18 12.76
C SER A 87 -5.92 -3.34 12.08
N SER A 88 -5.83 -3.44 10.75
CA SER A 88 -4.99 -2.60 9.89
C SER A 88 -5.40 -1.14 9.99
N LEU A 89 -6.70 -0.86 10.16
CA LEU A 89 -7.20 0.49 10.35
C LEU A 89 -6.68 1.09 11.67
N GLN A 90 -6.70 0.32 12.75
CA GLN A 90 -6.15 0.77 14.03
C GLN A 90 -4.64 1.02 13.92
N LEU A 91 -3.90 0.13 13.25
CA LEU A 91 -2.47 0.33 12.99
C LEU A 91 -2.19 1.65 12.26
N LEU A 92 -3.00 2.00 11.25
CA LEU A 92 -2.86 3.28 10.54
C LEU A 92 -3.20 4.48 11.42
N GLN A 93 -4.19 4.36 12.30
CA GLN A 93 -4.57 5.41 13.23
C GLN A 93 -3.50 5.65 14.30
N ASP A 94 -2.91 4.57 14.82
CA ASP A 94 -1.84 4.61 15.82
C ASP A 94 -0.51 5.06 15.21
N SER A 95 -0.31 4.83 13.91
CA SER A 95 0.94 5.11 13.19
C SER A 95 0.71 5.90 11.89
N PRO A 96 0.43 7.22 11.98
CA PRO A 96 0.15 8.06 10.81
C PRO A 96 1.32 8.16 9.82
N CYS A 97 2.56 7.89 10.27
CA CYS A 97 3.74 7.87 9.41
C CYS A 97 3.66 6.84 8.27
N LEU A 98 2.86 5.77 8.42
CA LEU A 98 2.60 4.81 7.34
C LEU A 98 1.80 5.44 6.20
N VAL A 99 0.76 6.20 6.54
CA VAL A 99 -0.05 6.92 5.55
C VAL A 99 0.81 7.97 4.85
N GLU A 100 1.62 8.70 5.61
CA GLU A 100 2.55 9.69 5.06
C GLU A 100 3.57 9.07 4.11
N LEU A 101 4.16 7.92 4.47
CA LEU A 101 5.07 7.17 3.60
C LEU A 101 4.38 6.82 2.28
N LEU A 102 3.19 6.21 2.35
CA LEU A 102 2.42 5.79 1.18
C LEU A 102 2.00 6.96 0.28
N LEU A 103 1.79 8.15 0.85
CA LEU A 103 1.51 9.37 0.08
C LEU A 103 2.76 9.95 -0.58
N GLN A 104 3.91 9.91 0.10
CA GLN A 104 5.13 10.56 -0.37
C GLN A 104 5.85 9.72 -1.43
N VAL A 105 5.93 8.42 -1.23
CA VAL A 105 6.71 7.48 -2.04
C VAL A 105 6.39 7.53 -3.54
N PRO A 106 5.12 7.59 -4.00
CA PRO A 106 4.80 7.66 -5.43
C PRO A 106 5.21 8.98 -6.08
N ARG A 107 5.31 10.05 -5.28
CA ARG A 107 5.57 11.41 -5.72
C ARG A 107 7.06 11.78 -5.62
N ALA A 108 7.86 10.97 -4.93
CA ALA A 108 9.26 11.23 -4.67
C ALA A 108 10.14 10.90 -5.89
N PRO A 109 10.70 11.90 -6.59
CA PRO A 109 11.59 11.65 -7.71
C PRO A 109 12.88 11.00 -7.22
N GLY A 110 13.36 9.99 -7.95
CA GLY A 110 14.62 9.30 -7.62
C GLY A 110 14.54 8.30 -6.47
N LEU A 111 13.34 8.02 -5.95
CA LEU A 111 13.14 6.99 -4.94
C LEU A 111 13.48 5.60 -5.51
N SER A 112 14.06 4.76 -4.65
CA SER A 112 14.41 3.38 -4.96
C SER A 112 13.20 2.59 -5.49
N PRO A 113 13.30 1.92 -6.66
CA PRO A 113 12.24 1.03 -7.17
C PRO A 113 11.83 -0.07 -6.19
N ARG A 114 12.75 -0.48 -5.29
CA ARG A 114 12.48 -1.46 -4.23
C ARG A 114 11.59 -0.90 -3.14
N VAL A 115 11.86 0.33 -2.69
CA VAL A 115 11.04 0.99 -1.66
C VAL A 115 9.64 1.28 -2.20
N LEU A 116 9.55 1.67 -3.48
CA LEU A 116 8.26 1.83 -4.14
C LEU A 116 7.49 0.51 -4.22
N ALA A 117 8.14 -0.58 -4.65
CA ALA A 117 7.53 -1.91 -4.67
C ALA A 117 7.08 -2.38 -3.28
N PHE A 118 7.91 -2.15 -2.25
CA PHE A 118 7.57 -2.39 -0.85
C PHE A 118 6.32 -1.61 -0.44
N SER A 119 6.25 -0.32 -0.77
CA SER A 119 5.14 0.56 -0.40
C SER A 119 3.82 0.15 -1.06
N LEU A 120 3.87 -0.26 -2.33
CA LEU A 120 2.71 -0.82 -3.04
C LEU A 120 2.21 -2.11 -2.35
N ARG A 121 3.12 -3.00 -1.97
CA ARG A 121 2.77 -4.23 -1.26
C ARG A 121 2.21 -3.96 0.13
N LEU A 122 2.79 -3.01 0.85
CA LEU A 122 2.31 -2.58 2.17
C LEU A 122 0.90 -2.00 2.07
N ALA A 123 0.65 -1.12 1.10
CA ALA A 123 -0.68 -0.57 0.87
C ALA A 123 -1.71 -1.66 0.55
N GLY A 124 -1.34 -2.62 -0.30
CA GLY A 124 -2.20 -3.76 -0.63
C GLY A 124 -2.47 -4.67 0.57
N LEU A 125 -1.47 -4.87 1.43
CA LEU A 125 -1.60 -5.65 2.67
C LEU A 125 -2.56 -4.96 3.66
N LEU A 126 -2.39 -3.67 3.91
CA LEU A 126 -3.25 -2.90 4.81
C LEU A 126 -4.68 -2.84 4.27
N ALA A 127 -4.82 -2.63 2.96
CA ALA A 127 -6.09 -2.58 2.27
C ALA A 127 -6.72 -3.96 2.00
N ALA A 128 -6.16 -5.05 2.55
CA ALA A 128 -6.78 -6.36 2.50
C ALA A 128 -8.00 -6.46 3.44
N GLN A 129 -8.05 -5.63 4.48
CA GLN A 129 -9.22 -5.48 5.34
C GLN A 129 -10.11 -4.34 4.80
N GLU A 130 -11.41 -4.60 4.70
CA GLU A 130 -12.35 -3.71 4.00
C GLU A 130 -12.50 -2.33 4.65
N ASP A 131 -12.49 -2.25 5.99
CA ASP A 131 -12.56 -0.99 6.74
C ASP A 131 -11.33 -0.10 6.46
N CYS A 132 -10.14 -0.70 6.45
CA CYS A 132 -8.90 -0.03 6.11
C CYS A 132 -8.84 0.35 4.63
N PHE A 133 -9.34 -0.50 3.74
CA PHE A 133 -9.47 -0.20 2.31
C PHE A 133 -10.33 1.03 2.08
N GLN A 134 -11.53 1.09 2.69
CA GLN A 134 -12.44 2.23 2.56
C GLN A 134 -11.79 3.52 3.07
N PHE A 135 -11.08 3.46 4.19
CA PHE A 135 -10.32 4.59 4.73
C PHE A 135 -9.25 5.10 3.73
N LEU A 136 -8.46 4.19 3.16
CA LEU A 136 -7.42 4.54 2.20
C LEU A 136 -8.00 5.02 0.85
N GLN A 137 -9.14 4.48 0.43
CA GLN A 137 -9.82 4.92 -0.80
C GLN A 137 -10.42 6.32 -0.64
N GLN A 138 -11.02 6.65 0.52
CA GLN A 138 -11.53 7.99 0.81
C GLN A 138 -10.44 9.06 0.80
N GLY A 139 -9.21 8.70 1.19
CA GLY A 139 -8.04 9.56 1.09
C GLY A 139 -7.40 9.65 -0.30
N GLU A 140 -8.04 9.08 -1.33
CA GLU A 140 -7.53 8.95 -2.70
C GLU A 140 -6.14 8.30 -2.79
N LEU A 141 -5.75 7.54 -1.75
CA LEU A 141 -4.42 6.96 -1.64
C LEU A 141 -4.30 5.73 -2.54
N LEU A 142 -5.32 4.87 -2.59
CA LEU A 142 -5.31 3.69 -3.46
C LEU A 142 -5.32 4.04 -4.95
N PRO A 143 -6.16 4.98 -5.45
CA PRO A 143 -6.04 5.49 -6.81
C PRO A 143 -4.67 6.12 -7.09
N GLY A 144 -4.12 6.88 -6.14
CA GLY A 144 -2.79 7.50 -6.27
C GLY A 144 -1.62 6.51 -6.28
N LEU A 145 -1.79 5.32 -5.70
CA LEU A 145 -0.78 4.26 -5.70
C LEU A 145 -0.91 3.29 -6.86
N PHE A 146 -2.14 2.89 -7.19
CA PHE A 146 -2.39 1.81 -8.14
C PHE A 146 -2.91 2.28 -9.50
N GLY A 147 -3.37 3.53 -9.64
CA GLY A 147 -3.80 4.11 -10.90
C GLY A 147 -2.70 4.87 -11.65
N GLU A 148 -3.09 5.57 -12.71
CA GLU A 148 -2.22 6.36 -13.60
C GLU A 148 -1.43 7.47 -12.87
N ALA A 149 -2.01 8.04 -11.82
CA ALA A 149 -1.33 9.05 -10.99
C ALA A 149 -0.16 8.46 -10.18
N GLY A 150 -0.09 7.14 -10.08
CA GLY A 150 0.95 6.40 -9.38
C GLY A 150 2.07 5.93 -10.31
N PRO A 151 2.72 4.80 -9.97
CA PRO A 151 3.84 4.27 -10.74
C PRO A 151 3.47 3.88 -12.16
N LEU A 152 2.20 3.55 -12.41
CA LEU A 152 1.68 3.05 -13.69
C LEU A 152 1.87 4.03 -14.85
N GLY A 153 1.57 5.32 -14.62
CA GLY A 153 1.77 6.39 -15.60
C GLY A 153 3.19 6.98 -15.61
N GLY A 154 4.09 6.48 -14.77
CA GLY A 154 5.42 7.05 -14.53
C GLY A 154 6.59 6.20 -15.04
N VAL A 155 7.78 6.80 -15.06
CA VAL A 155 9.03 6.10 -15.44
C VAL A 155 9.37 4.92 -14.52
N ALA A 156 8.86 4.94 -13.29
CA ALA A 156 9.04 3.86 -12.31
C ALA A 156 8.41 2.53 -12.78
N TRP A 157 7.36 2.57 -13.62
CA TRP A 157 6.74 1.37 -14.18
C TRP A 157 7.71 0.48 -14.98
N MET A 158 8.73 1.08 -15.58
CA MET A 158 9.70 0.36 -16.39
C MET A 158 10.48 -0.67 -15.57
N ALA A 159 10.66 -0.43 -14.27
CA ALA A 159 11.32 -1.35 -13.37
C ALA A 159 10.47 -2.62 -13.14
N PRO A 160 10.99 -3.83 -13.45
CA PRO A 160 10.27 -5.09 -13.21
C PRO A 160 9.85 -5.28 -11.75
N THR A 161 10.69 -4.82 -10.80
CA THR A 161 10.41 -4.88 -9.36
C THR A 161 9.16 -4.10 -8.98
N VAL A 162 8.95 -2.91 -9.58
CA VAL A 162 7.77 -2.08 -9.32
C VAL A 162 6.51 -2.75 -9.86
N ARG A 163 6.56 -3.30 -11.08
CA ARG A 163 5.45 -4.06 -11.67
C ARG A 163 5.07 -5.27 -10.82
N SER A 164 6.07 -6.04 -10.36
CA SER A 164 5.84 -7.18 -9.46
C SER A 164 5.21 -6.72 -8.15
N GLY A 165 5.74 -5.67 -7.52
CA GLY A 165 5.19 -5.11 -6.28
C GLY A 165 3.75 -4.60 -6.45
N TRP A 166 3.44 -3.95 -7.57
CA TRP A 166 2.10 -3.49 -7.92
C TRP A 166 1.11 -4.65 -8.02
N ILE A 167 1.45 -5.70 -8.79
CA ILE A 167 0.60 -6.89 -8.95
C ILE A 167 0.38 -7.58 -7.59
N GLN A 168 1.45 -7.72 -6.80
CA GLN A 168 1.35 -8.33 -5.47
C GLN A 168 0.48 -7.50 -4.52
N GLY A 169 0.61 -6.18 -4.53
CA GLY A 169 -0.25 -5.27 -3.77
C GLY A 169 -1.73 -5.42 -4.15
N LEU A 170 -2.03 -5.42 -5.46
CA LEU A 170 -3.41 -5.64 -5.94
C LEU A 170 -3.97 -7.00 -5.54
N ARG A 171 -3.15 -8.05 -5.63
CA ARG A 171 -3.57 -9.39 -5.19
C ARG A 171 -3.84 -9.43 -3.69
N SER A 172 -3.06 -8.71 -2.88
CA SER A 172 -3.26 -8.63 -1.44
C SER A 172 -4.55 -7.91 -1.06
N LEU A 173 -4.90 -6.82 -1.74
CA LEU A 173 -6.15 -6.08 -1.44
C LEU A 173 -7.40 -6.76 -1.98
N ALA A 174 -7.29 -7.65 -2.97
CA ALA A 174 -8.41 -8.34 -3.62
C ALA A 174 -9.07 -9.44 -2.75
N GLN A 175 -9.32 -9.15 -1.47
CA GLN A 175 -9.91 -10.08 -0.49
C GLN A 175 -11.38 -9.80 -0.23
N HIS A 176 -11.92 -8.67 -0.70
CA HIS A 176 -13.29 -8.24 -0.43
C HIS A 176 -13.97 -7.56 -1.63
N PRO A 177 -15.31 -7.48 -1.67
CA PRO A 177 -16.05 -7.01 -2.84
C PRO A 177 -15.73 -5.58 -3.27
N SER A 178 -15.56 -4.66 -2.33
CA SER A 178 -15.22 -3.25 -2.61
C SER A 178 -13.84 -3.11 -3.27
N ALA A 179 -12.86 -3.96 -2.93
CA ALA A 179 -11.58 -4.03 -3.65
C ALA A 179 -11.74 -4.59 -5.07
N LEU A 180 -12.61 -5.59 -5.28
CA LEU A 180 -12.88 -6.12 -6.62
C LEU A 180 -13.57 -5.09 -7.52
N HIS A 181 -14.48 -4.28 -6.97
CA HIS A 181 -15.08 -3.16 -7.69
C HIS A 181 -14.01 -2.13 -8.10
N PHE A 182 -13.13 -1.75 -7.18
CA PHE A 182 -12.01 -0.86 -7.48
C PHE A 182 -11.09 -1.42 -8.57
N LEU A 183 -10.82 -2.73 -8.56
CA LEU A 183 -10.02 -3.38 -9.62
C LEU A 183 -10.72 -3.38 -10.99
N ALA A 184 -12.05 -3.52 -11.01
CA ALA A 184 -12.81 -3.40 -12.25
C ALA A 184 -12.69 -1.98 -12.82
N ASP A 185 -12.84 -0.96 -11.97
CA ASP A 185 -12.69 0.44 -12.37
C ASP A 185 -11.24 0.76 -12.83
N LEU A 186 -10.24 0.15 -12.19
CA LEU A 186 -8.84 0.23 -12.65
C LEU A 186 -8.62 -0.45 -14.00
N GLY A 187 -9.31 -1.56 -14.27
CA GLY A 187 -9.19 -2.34 -15.52
C GLY A 187 -9.93 -1.72 -16.71
N GLU A 188 -10.93 -0.87 -16.44
CA GLU A 188 -11.53 0.01 -17.46
C GLU A 188 -10.59 1.18 -17.84
N CYS A 189 -9.55 1.44 -17.04
CA CYS A 189 -8.40 2.23 -17.44
C CYS A 189 -7.46 1.36 -18.32
N PRO A 190 -7.02 1.81 -19.50
CA PRO A 190 -6.24 0.97 -20.40
C PRO A 190 -4.72 1.09 -20.16
N PRO A 191 -4.10 0.19 -19.35
CA PRO A 191 -2.69 -0.11 -19.57
C PRO A 191 -2.37 -1.62 -19.62
N LEU A 192 -3.37 -2.51 -19.70
CA LEU A 192 -3.14 -3.90 -20.11
C LEU A 192 -2.92 -4.06 -21.63
N ALA A 193 -3.12 -2.97 -22.39
CA ALA A 193 -2.82 -2.86 -23.81
C ALA A 193 -1.56 -2.03 -24.07
N MET A 194 -0.54 -2.08 -23.21
CA MET A 194 0.76 -1.53 -23.60
C MET A 194 1.44 -2.50 -24.59
N PRO A 195 1.79 -2.06 -25.81
CA PRO A 195 2.44 -2.90 -26.79
C PRO A 195 3.81 -3.30 -26.25
N MET A 196 4.05 -4.61 -26.15
CA MET A 196 5.41 -5.15 -26.07
C MET A 196 6.28 -4.41 -27.08
N PRO A 197 7.47 -3.90 -26.70
CA PRO A 197 8.38 -3.34 -27.69
C PRO A 197 8.78 -4.47 -28.63
N LEU A 198 8.16 -4.46 -29.83
CA LEU A 198 8.57 -5.33 -30.92
C LEU A 198 10.04 -5.04 -31.17
N ARG A 199 10.85 -6.06 -30.91
CA ARG A 199 12.20 -6.30 -31.42
C ARG A 199 12.46 -5.43 -32.65
N GLY A 200 13.32 -4.43 -32.49
CA GLY A 200 13.61 -3.44 -33.52
C GLY A 200 13.96 -4.08 -34.87
N PRO A 201 13.71 -3.37 -35.99
CA PRO A 201 13.94 -3.92 -37.32
C PRO A 201 15.40 -4.34 -37.44
N GLY A 202 15.61 -5.63 -37.70
CA GLY A 202 16.91 -6.17 -38.06
C GLY A 202 17.48 -5.34 -39.21
N ARG A 203 18.73 -4.89 -39.03
CA ARG A 203 19.50 -4.17 -40.04
C ARG A 203 19.39 -4.87 -41.40
N PRO A 204 19.13 -4.15 -42.52
CA PRO A 204 19.28 -4.74 -43.83
C PRO A 204 20.75 -5.16 -44.03
N LEU A 205 20.93 -6.41 -44.44
CA LEU A 205 22.21 -6.95 -44.88
C LEU A 205 22.75 -6.08 -46.02
N HIS A 206 23.98 -5.63 -45.83
CA HIS A 206 24.75 -4.87 -46.80
C HIS A 206 24.83 -5.67 -48.12
N GLN A 207 24.21 -5.14 -49.17
CA GLN A 207 24.28 -5.66 -50.53
C GLN A 207 25.73 -5.52 -51.02
N GLY A 208 26.45 -6.64 -51.07
CA GLY A 208 27.79 -6.72 -51.64
C GLY A 208 27.72 -6.61 -53.16
N GLY A 209 28.09 -5.45 -53.71
CA GLY A 209 28.32 -5.26 -55.13
C GLY A 209 29.59 -5.99 -55.57
N GLY A 210 29.43 -7.16 -56.16
CA GLY A 210 30.49 -7.88 -56.86
C GLY A 210 30.65 -7.35 -58.29
N ARG A 211 31.82 -6.74 -58.55
CA ARG A 211 32.28 -6.23 -59.85
C ARG A 211 32.15 -7.29 -60.95
N ALA A 212 31.58 -6.88 -62.08
CA ALA A 212 31.76 -7.57 -63.35
C ALA A 212 33.23 -7.51 -63.77
N VAL A 213 33.79 -8.67 -64.08
CA VAL A 213 35.11 -8.88 -64.66
C VAL A 213 35.01 -8.52 -66.15
N GLY A 214 35.81 -7.55 -66.59
CA GLY A 214 36.07 -7.33 -68.00
C GLY A 214 37.40 -7.97 -68.38
N LEU A 215 37.34 -8.91 -69.33
CA LEU A 215 38.38 -9.27 -70.30
C LEU A 215 37.66 -9.77 -71.55
#